data_AF-A0A935DJS4-F1
#
_entry.id   AF-A0A935DJS4-F1
#
_cell.length_a   1.000
_cell.length_b   1.000
_cell.length_c   1.000
_cell.angle_alpha   90.00
_cell.angle_beta   90.00
_cell.angle_gamma   90.00
#
_symmetry.space_group_name_H-M   'P 1'
#
loop_
_entity.id
_entity.type
_entity.pdbx_description
1 polymer ?
#
loop_
_entity_poly.entity_id
_entity_poly.type
_entity_poly.pdbx_seq_one_letter_code
_entity_poly.pdbx_strand_id
1 'polypeptide(L)' 'MRTSSCVEGRNGFLSLRYHHRRALPPALLKALTVIHNYVLRRDDGTTAAKRLFGIPHGDLFEHFLQVIPPLSLPRKRTG' A
#
# COMPACT_ATOMS: atom_id res chain seq x y z
N MET A 1 -33.74 16.28 -28.04
CA MET A 1 -33.63 15.98 -26.59
C MET A 1 -32.33 15.21 -26.35
N ARG A 2 -31.42 15.74 -25.53
CA ARG A 2 -30.18 15.05 -25.12
C ARG A 2 -30.44 14.29 -23.83
N THR A 3 -30.97 13.07 -23.94
CA THR A 3 -31.19 12.15 -22.82
C THR A 3 -29.91 11.43 -22.34
N SER A 4 -28.73 11.77 -22.91
CA SER A 4 -27.46 11.10 -22.57
C SER A 4 -26.77 11.61 -21.30
N SER A 5 -27.07 12.83 -20.82
CA SER A 5 -26.24 13.44 -19.76
C SER A 5 -26.33 12.74 -18.40
N CYS A 6 -27.51 12.26 -18.01
CA CYS A 6 -27.70 11.52 -16.76
C CYS A 6 -27.01 10.14 -16.82
N VAL A 7 -26.96 9.54 -18.01
CA VAL A 7 -26.30 8.25 -18.26
C VAL A 7 -24.78 8.43 -18.28
N GLU A 8 -24.27 9.50 -18.89
CA GLU A 8 -22.84 9.85 -18.89
C GLU A 8 -22.32 10.09 -17.47
N GLY A 9 -23.05 10.83 -16.61
CA GLY A 9 -22.66 11.05 -15.21
C GLY A 9 -22.63 9.76 -14.39
N ARG A 10 -23.65 8.90 -14.54
CA ARG A 10 -23.68 7.59 -13.86
C ARG A 10 -22.58 6.66 -14.37
N ASN A 11 -22.31 6.66 -15.68
CA ASN A 11 -21.23 5.88 -16.27
C ASN A 11 -19.86 6.38 -15.80
N GLY A 12 -19.66 7.70 -15.67
CA GLY A 12 -18.45 8.28 -15.09
C GLY A 12 -18.22 7.87 -13.64
N PHE A 13 -19.26 7.99 -12.79
CA PHE A 13 -19.19 7.55 -11.39
C PHE A 13 -18.90 6.06 -11.25
N LEU A 14 -19.60 5.22 -12.02
CA LEU A 14 -19.37 3.77 -12.02
C LEU A 14 -17.97 3.45 -12.51
N SER A 15 -17.52 4.07 -13.61
CA SER A 15 -16.17 3.90 -14.15
C SER A 15 -15.10 4.24 -13.11
N LEU A 16 -15.19 5.41 -12.46
CA LEU A 16 -14.26 5.81 -11.40
C LEU A 16 -14.27 4.83 -10.22
N ARG A 17 -15.46 4.41 -9.78
CA ARG A 17 -15.60 3.43 -8.70
C ARG A 17 -15.02 2.07 -9.08
N TYR A 18 -15.20 1.63 -10.32
CA TYR A 18 -14.61 0.39 -10.83
C TYR A 18 -13.09 0.51 -11.00
N HIS A 19 -12.58 1.65 -11.48
CA HIS A 19 -11.14 1.94 -11.56
C HIS A 19 -10.48 1.96 -10.18
N HIS A 20 -11.11 2.59 -9.18
CA HIS A 20 -10.63 2.55 -7.80
C HIS A 20 -10.68 1.15 -7.18
N ARG A 21 -11.58 0.28 -7.66
CA ARG A 21 -11.71 -1.11 -7.21
C ARG A 21 -10.88 -2.09 -8.03
N ARG A 22 -10.12 -1.64 -9.03
CA ARG A 22 -9.51 -2.49 -10.08
C ARG A 22 -8.19 -3.18 -9.67
N ALA A 23 -8.08 -3.49 -8.37
CA ALA A 23 -6.97 -4.16 -7.70
C ALA A 23 -5.79 -3.27 -7.29
N LEU A 24 -5.19 -3.66 -6.16
CA LEU A 24 -3.92 -3.10 -5.70
C LEU A 24 -2.82 -3.52 -6.68
N PRO A 25 -1.93 -2.60 -7.09
CA PRO A 25 -0.74 -2.98 -7.83
C PRO A 25 -0.01 -4.10 -7.11
N PRO A 26 0.50 -5.14 -7.80
CA PRO A 26 1.16 -6.27 -7.14
C PRO A 26 2.30 -5.87 -6.21
N ALA A 27 3.04 -4.81 -6.55
CA ALA A 27 4.10 -4.26 -5.71
C ALA A 27 3.54 -3.66 -4.40
N LEU A 28 2.44 -2.91 -4.49
CA LEU A 28 1.78 -2.36 -3.31
C LEU A 28 1.18 -3.47 -2.44
N LEU A 29 0.56 -4.47 -3.05
CA LEU A 29 0.05 -5.63 -2.30
C LEU A 29 1.17 -6.34 -1.53
N LYS A 30 2.34 -6.57 -2.17
CA LYS A 30 3.50 -7.15 -1.49
C LYS A 30 3.96 -6.29 -0.32
N ALA A 31 4.10 -4.98 -0.51
CA ALA A 31 4.50 -4.06 0.54
C ALA A 31 3.52 -4.09 1.73
N LEU A 32 2.21 -4.03 1.45
CA LEU A 32 1.17 -4.10 2.48
C LEU A 32 1.15 -5.44 3.21
N THR A 33 1.41 -6.55 2.51
CA THR A 33 1.56 -7.87 3.14
C THR A 33 2.74 -7.89 4.11
N VAL A 34 3.88 -7.29 3.75
CA VAL A 34 5.03 -7.19 4.66
C VAL A 34 4.68 -6.35 5.90
N ILE A 35 4.07 -5.17 5.70
CA ILE A 35 3.66 -4.29 6.80
C ILE A 35 2.67 -4.99 7.73
N HIS A 36 1.65 -5.66 7.18
CA HIS A 36 0.69 -6.42 7.95
C HIS A 36 1.35 -7.50 8.81
N ASN A 37 2.33 -8.22 8.24
CA ASN A 37 2.95 -9.35 8.91
C ASN A 37 3.95 -8.94 10.01
N TYR A 38 4.69 -7.85 9.80
CA TYR A 38 5.86 -7.52 10.62
C TYR A 38 5.75 -6.19 11.39
N VAL A 39 4.80 -5.31 11.06
CA VAL A 39 4.66 -3.98 11.71
C VAL A 39 3.39 -3.89 12.54
N LEU A 40 2.25 -4.31 11.99
CA LEU A 40 0.97 -4.19 12.67
C LEU A 40 0.89 -5.14 13.87
N ARG A 41 0.56 -4.58 15.03
CA ARG A 41 0.41 -5.31 16.30
C ARG A 41 -1.06 -5.36 16.72
N ARG A 42 -1.44 -6.46 17.34
CA ARG A 42 -2.72 -6.60 18.06
C ARG A 42 -2.62 -6.02 19.47
N ASP A 43 -3.76 -6.04 20.17
CA ASP A 43 -3.88 -5.64 21.57
C ASP A 43 -2.94 -6.42 22.51
N ASP A 44 -2.62 -7.67 22.16
CA ASP A 44 -1.64 -8.52 22.87
C ASP A 44 -0.17 -8.22 22.50
N GLY A 45 0.07 -7.21 21.65
CA GLY A 45 1.38 -6.80 21.20
C GLY A 45 2.03 -7.73 20.15
N THR A 46 1.36 -8.80 19.73
CA THR A 46 1.89 -9.73 18.72
C THR A 46 1.61 -9.28 17.29
N THR A 47 2.52 -9.61 16.38
CA THR A 47 2.36 -9.41 14.93
C THR A 47 1.88 -10.71 14.27
N ALA A 48 1.31 -10.61 13.06
CA ALA A 48 0.79 -11.79 12.37
C ALA A 48 1.90 -12.82 12.06
N ALA A 49 3.11 -12.38 11.68
CA ALA A 49 4.24 -13.27 11.46
C ALA A 49 4.66 -14.01 12.74
N LYS A 50 4.70 -13.34 13.90
CA LYS A 50 5.06 -13.99 15.18
C LYS A 50 4.11 -15.13 15.51
N ARG A 51 2.81 -14.94 15.25
CA ARG A 51 1.78 -15.96 15.49
C ARG A 51 1.83 -17.11 14.49
N LEU A 52 2.12 -16.81 13.23
CA LEU A 52 2.22 -17.82 12.18
C LEU A 52 3.44 -18.73 12.37
N PHE A 53 4.60 -18.15 12.69
CA PHE A 53 5.86 -18.89 12.79
C PHE A 53 6.21 -19.33 14.22
N GLY A 54 5.51 -18.82 15.24
CA GLY A 54 5.76 -19.15 16.65
C GLY A 54 7.06 -18.58 17.22
N ILE A 55 7.80 -17.79 16.45
CA ILE A 55 9.10 -17.20 16.83
C ILE A 55 9.07 -15.67 16.68
N PRO A 56 9.84 -14.94 17.51
CA PRO A 56 10.04 -13.52 17.32
C PRO A 56 10.85 -13.25 16.03
N HIS A 57 10.73 -12.02 15.52
CA HIS A 57 11.56 -11.49 14.44
C HIS A 57 12.19 -10.18 14.89
N GLY A 58 13.25 -9.78 14.18
CA GLY A 58 13.85 -8.46 14.34
C GLY A 58 12.92 -7.33 13.88
N ASP A 59 13.31 -6.10 14.20
CA ASP A 59 12.58 -4.91 13.79
C ASP A 59 12.71 -4.68 12.26
N LEU A 60 11.57 -4.53 11.59
CA LEU A 60 11.52 -4.37 10.13
C LEU A 60 12.14 -3.03 9.69
N PHE A 61 11.94 -1.96 10.45
CA PHE A 61 12.44 -0.64 10.10
C PHE A 61 13.98 -0.61 10.21
N GLU A 62 14.52 -1.18 11.29
CA GLU A 62 15.98 -1.34 11.45
C GLU A 62 16.60 -2.18 10.32
N HIS A 63 15.92 -3.26 9.91
CA HIS A 63 16.35 -4.04 8.76
C HIS A 63 16.40 -3.19 7.48
N PHE A 64 15.37 -2.36 7.24
CA PHE A 64 15.34 -1.47 6.08
C PHE A 64 16.46 -0.44 6.08
N LEU A 65 16.83 0.13 7.23
CA LEU A 65 17.96 1.05 7.32
C LEU A 65 19.29 0.42 6.88
N GLN A 66 19.43 -0.90 7.03
CA GLN A 66 20.64 -1.63 6.63
C GLN A 66 20.66 -1.99 5.13
N VAL A 67 19.50 -2.18 4.50
CA VAL A 67 19.40 -2.70 3.13
C VAL A 67 18.97 -1.68 2.09
N ILE A 68 18.35 -0.56 2.50
CA ILE A 68 17.91 0.47 1.57
C ILE A 68 19.14 1.24 1.03
N PRO A 69 19.29 1.34 -0.30
CA PRO A 69 20.35 2.14 -0.89
C PRO A 69 20.13 3.64 -0.60
N PRO A 70 21.17 4.48 -0.71
CA PRO A 70 21.05 5.93 -0.51
C PRO A 70 19.89 6.51 -1.31
N LEU A 71 19.03 7.28 -0.63
CA LEU A 71 17.90 7.94 -1.26
C LEU A 71 18.40 8.93 -2.33
N SER A 72 17.65 9.03 -3.42
CA SER A 72 17.94 9.99 -4.48
C SER A 72 17.98 11.41 -3.92
N LEU A 73 18.96 12.20 -4.35
CA LEU A 73 19.05 13.60 -3.92
C LEU A 73 17.80 14.38 -4.36
N PRO A 74 17.39 15.39 -3.58
CA PRO A 74 16.30 16.28 -3.96
C PRO A 74 16.54 16.88 -5.35
N ARG A 75 15.48 17.03 -6.14
CA ARG A 75 15.56 17.68 -7.45
C ARG A 75 16.13 19.09 -7.29
N LYS A 76 17.27 19.37 -7.90
CA LYS A 76 17.82 20.74 -7.98
C LYS A 76 16.87 21.59 -8.82
N ARG A 77 16.41 22.72 -8.28
CA ARG A 77 15.62 23.69 -9.04
C ARG A 77 16.58 24.44 -9.96
N THR A 78 16.45 24.26 -11.27
CA THR A 78 17.10 25.16 -12.24
C THR A 78 16.44 26.53 -12.12
N GLY A 79 17.25 27.54 -11.80
CA GLY A 79 16.87 28.95 -11.83
C GLY A 79 16.81 29.47 -13.26
#